data_AF-A0A2V9FSA7-F1
#
_entry.id   AF-A0A2V9FSA7-F1
#
_cell.length_a   1.000
_cell.length_b   1.000
_cell.length_c   1.000
_cell.angle_alpha   90.00
_cell.angle_beta   90.00
_cell.angle_gamma   90.00
#
_symmetry.space_group_name_H-M   'P 1'
#
loop_
_entity.id
_entity.type
_entity.pdbx_description
1 polymer ?
#
loop_
_entity_poly.entity_id
_entity_poly.type
_entity_poly.pdbx_seq_one_letter_code
_entity_poly.pdbx_strand_id
1 'polypeptide(L)'
;MAFGGGVSETALSPFIAILLILAGILIFVLPRHRVIVPFLVAAMLIPNNQVLLIGFLHFPTLRILVLFGLIRMCSTKISSKTDIFSRGWNKIDVVLILLAVITAVNGVLLWQNTAALVKQSGDLYTTLGVYFLMRFLIRDDGDAAR
;
A
#
# COMPACT_ATOMS: atom_id res chain seq x y z
N MET A 1 12.67 -22.63 15.06
CA MET A 1 12.51 -22.01 13.72
C MET A 1 12.64 -20.51 13.92
N ALA A 2 13.69 -19.89 13.39
CA ALA A 2 13.93 -18.46 13.57
C ALA A 2 12.90 -17.66 12.76
N PHE A 3 12.31 -16.64 13.37
CA PHE A 3 11.37 -15.75 12.71
C PHE A 3 12.13 -14.84 11.74
N GLY A 4 11.68 -14.76 10.48
CA GLY A 4 12.24 -13.82 9.52
C GLY A 4 13.58 -14.25 8.92
N GLY A 5 13.61 -15.41 8.24
CA GLY A 5 14.65 -15.74 7.24
C GLY A 5 14.61 -14.82 6.01
N GLY A 6 14.39 -13.52 6.25
CA GLY A 6 14.40 -12.47 5.25
C GLY A 6 15.83 -12.11 4.90
N VAL A 7 15.98 -11.59 3.68
CA VAL A 7 17.24 -11.05 3.16
C VAL A 7 17.85 -10.07 4.17
N SER A 8 19.09 -10.34 4.58
CA SER A 8 19.88 -9.47 5.47
C SER A 8 20.46 -8.26 4.74
N GLU A 9 20.27 -8.20 3.42
CA GLU A 9 20.82 -7.18 2.55
C GLU A 9 19.73 -6.52 1.73
N THR A 10 19.90 -5.21 1.48
CA THR A 10 19.01 -4.45 0.60
C THR A 10 19.14 -4.97 -0.82
N ALA A 11 18.21 -5.83 -1.21
CA ALA A 11 18.09 -6.34 -2.57
C ALA A 11 17.15 -5.43 -3.37
N LEU A 12 17.58 -4.18 -3.61
CA LEU A 12 16.86 -3.27 -4.50
C LEU A 12 17.70 -2.97 -5.74
N SER A 13 17.25 -3.45 -6.89
CA SER A 13 17.95 -3.17 -8.15
C SER A 13 17.80 -1.69 -8.55
N PRO A 14 18.84 -1.06 -9.13
CA PRO A 14 18.75 0.32 -9.61
C PRO A 14 17.58 0.53 -10.59
N PHE A 15 17.26 -0.48 -11.40
CA PHE A 15 16.12 -0.47 -12.31
C PHE A 15 14.79 -0.32 -11.58
N ILE A 16 14.61 -1.06 -10.48
CA ILE A 16 13.38 -1.02 -9.68
C ILE A 16 13.28 0.28 -8.89
N ALA A 17 14.41 0.85 -8.46
CA ALA A 17 14.45 2.20 -7.87
C ALA A 17 13.89 3.25 -8.84
N ILE A 18 14.36 3.23 -10.09
CA ILE A 18 13.92 4.15 -11.13
C ILE A 18 12.43 3.95 -11.41
N LEU A 19 11.98 2.70 -11.54
CA LEU A 19 10.56 2.39 -11.77
C LEU A 19 9.68 2.88 -10.62
N LEU A 20 10.12 2.72 -9.37
CA LEU A 20 9.39 3.21 -8.18
C LEU A 20 9.28 4.73 -8.17
N ILE A 21 10.37 5.44 -8.46
CA ILE A 21 10.38 6.91 -8.52
C ILE A 21 9.47 7.38 -9.66
N LEU A 22 9.59 6.78 -10.84
CA LEU A 22 8.76 7.09 -12.00
C LEU A 22 7.28 6.86 -11.68
N ALA A 23 6.93 5.71 -11.11
CA ALA A 23 5.57 5.40 -10.67
C ALA A 23 5.08 6.39 -9.62
N GLY A 24 5.91 6.77 -8.63
CA GLY A 24 5.60 7.79 -7.64
C GLY A 24 5.29 9.15 -8.27
N ILE A 25 6.12 9.60 -9.22
CA ILE A 25 5.88 10.85 -9.97
C ILE A 25 4.57 10.77 -10.76
N LEU A 26 4.32 9.67 -11.49
CA LEU A 26 3.07 9.47 -12.21
C LEU A 26 1.87 9.49 -11.25
N ILE A 27 2.01 8.89 -10.07
CA ILE A 27 1.00 8.91 -9.01
C ILE A 27 0.78 10.32 -8.46
N PHE A 28 1.66 11.30 -8.62
CA PHE A 28 1.35 12.69 -8.24
C PHE A 28 0.85 13.54 -9.40
N VAL A 29 1.36 13.31 -10.61
CA VAL A 29 1.10 14.17 -11.78
C VAL A 29 -0.21 13.82 -12.49
N LEU A 30 -0.57 12.54 -12.59
CA LEU A 30 -1.75 12.13 -13.38
C LEU A 30 -3.05 12.54 -12.69
N PRO A 31 -4.16 12.78 -13.42
CA PRO A 31 -5.49 12.92 -12.83
C PRO A 31 -5.95 11.59 -12.20
N ARG A 32 -6.80 11.66 -11.17
CA ARG A 32 -7.16 10.53 -10.27
C ARG A 32 -7.53 9.25 -11.01
N HIS A 33 -8.30 9.33 -12.09
CA HIS A 33 -8.76 8.19 -12.87
C HIS A 33 -7.62 7.43 -13.55
N ARG A 34 -6.55 8.12 -13.96
CA ARG A 34 -5.41 7.48 -14.64
C ARG A 34 -4.36 6.90 -13.70
N VAL A 35 -4.46 7.13 -12.39
CA VAL A 35 -3.46 6.69 -11.39
C VAL A 35 -3.53 5.20 -11.11
N ILE A 36 -4.69 4.59 -11.33
CA ILE A 36 -4.87 3.16 -11.13
C ILE A 36 -3.93 2.35 -12.02
N VAL A 37 -3.70 2.82 -13.26
CA VAL A 37 -2.81 2.17 -14.23
C VAL A 37 -1.36 2.12 -13.76
N PRO A 38 -0.66 3.25 -13.49
CA PRO A 38 0.72 3.20 -13.03
C PRO A 38 0.85 2.51 -11.67
N PHE A 39 -0.15 2.61 -10.79
CA PHE A 39 -0.15 1.89 -9.51
C PHE A 39 -0.19 0.36 -9.72
N LEU A 40 -1.13 -0.14 -10.53
CA LEU A 40 -1.25 -1.57 -10.82
C LEU A 40 -0.05 -2.10 -11.60
N VAL A 41 0.39 -1.37 -12.63
CA VAL A 41 1.57 -1.75 -13.42
C VAL A 41 2.80 -1.85 -12.53
N ALA A 42 3.05 -0.87 -11.66
CA ALA A 42 4.16 -0.93 -10.72
C ALA A 42 3.99 -2.07 -9.70
N ALA A 43 2.79 -2.28 -9.16
CA ALA A 43 2.52 -3.36 -8.21
C ALA A 43 2.71 -4.77 -8.82
N MET A 44 2.44 -4.95 -10.12
CA MET A 44 2.64 -6.21 -10.83
C MET A 44 4.07 -6.40 -11.33
N LEU A 45 4.71 -5.32 -11.79
CA LEU A 45 6.05 -5.37 -12.38
C LEU A 45 7.16 -5.43 -11.32
N ILE A 46 6.92 -4.87 -10.14
CA ILE A 46 7.89 -4.88 -9.04
C ILE A 46 7.73 -6.20 -8.26
N PRO A 47 8.77 -7.05 -8.21
CA PRO A 47 8.70 -8.29 -7.44
C PRO A 47 8.55 -7.99 -5.94
N ASN A 48 7.68 -8.74 -5.27
CA ASN A 48 7.41 -8.60 -3.83
C ASN A 48 8.64 -8.85 -2.94
N ASN A 49 9.68 -9.50 -3.48
CA ASN A 49 10.92 -9.82 -2.79
C ASN A 49 11.91 -8.65 -2.74
N GLN A 50 11.57 -7.50 -3.32
CA GLN A 50 12.41 -6.30 -3.32
C GLN A 50 12.14 -5.50 -2.06
N VAL A 51 13.14 -5.44 -1.20
CA VAL A 51 13.02 -4.87 0.15
C VAL A 51 14.13 -3.87 0.36
N LEU A 52 13.76 -2.65 0.74
CA LEU A 52 14.69 -1.70 1.34
C LEU A 52 14.80 -2.02 2.82
N LEU A 53 16.01 -2.32 3.29
CA LEU A 53 16.29 -2.38 4.72
C LEU A 53 16.68 -0.98 5.21
N ILE A 54 15.91 -0.47 6.18
CA ILE A 54 16.26 0.73 6.93
C ILE A 54 16.38 0.30 8.40
N GLY A 55 17.60 -0.01 8.85
CA GLY A 55 17.82 -0.64 10.16
C GLY A 55 17.14 -2.01 10.26
N PHE A 56 16.29 -2.21 11.27
CA PHE A 56 15.52 -3.44 11.47
C PHE A 56 14.18 -3.48 10.72
N LEU A 57 13.85 -2.41 9.97
CA LEU A 57 12.59 -2.32 9.25
C LEU A 57 12.78 -2.77 7.80
N HIS A 58 12.04 -3.82 7.44
CA HIS A 58 11.88 -4.24 6.05
C HIS A 58 10.78 -3.39 5.40
N PHE A 59 11.15 -2.60 4.41
CA PHE A 59 10.24 -1.85 3.56
C PHE A 59 10.16 -2.50 2.18
N PRO A 60 9.25 -3.47 1.96
CA PRO A 60 8.90 -3.92 0.63
C PRO A 60 8.53 -2.74 -0.25
N THR A 61 8.95 -2.77 -1.51
CA THR A 61 8.72 -1.69 -2.46
C THR A 61 7.23 -1.32 -2.61
N LEU A 62 6.33 -2.30 -2.46
CA LEU A 62 4.89 -2.08 -2.43
C LEU A 62 4.44 -1.12 -1.32
N ARG A 63 5.06 -1.17 -0.13
CA ARG A 63 4.73 -0.26 0.99
C ARG A 63 5.01 1.20 0.63
N ILE A 64 6.08 1.44 -0.12
CA ILE A 64 6.48 2.78 -0.57
C ILE A 64 5.51 3.29 -1.63
N LEU A 65 5.10 2.42 -2.55
CA LEU A 65 4.08 2.75 -3.55
C LEU A 65 2.73 3.11 -2.90
N VAL A 66 2.33 2.34 -1.87
CA VAL A 66 1.14 2.62 -1.06
C VAL A 66 1.28 3.96 -0.33
N LEU A 67 2.46 4.29 0.21
CA LEU A 67 2.73 5.58 0.83
C LEU A 67 2.48 6.73 -0.16
N PHE A 68 3.03 6.66 -1.36
CA PHE A 68 2.79 7.68 -2.39
C PHE A 68 1.29 7.82 -2.72
N GLY A 69 0.59 6.69 -2.86
CA GLY A 69 -0.86 6.69 -3.08
C GLY A 69 -1.64 7.33 -1.93
N LEU A 70 -1.30 7.01 -0.68
CA LEU A 70 -1.95 7.59 0.51
C LEU A 70 -1.68 9.09 0.65
N ILE A 71 -0.44 9.54 0.39
CA ILE A 71 -0.10 10.97 0.37
C ILE A 71 -0.97 11.69 -0.66
N ARG A 72 -1.06 11.14 -1.88
CA ARG A 72 -1.91 11.70 -2.94
C ARG A 72 -3.39 11.75 -2.53
N MET A 73 -3.91 10.70 -1.90
CA MET A 73 -5.27 10.65 -1.38
C MET A 73 -5.52 11.77 -0.36
N CYS A 74 -4.62 11.96 0.59
CA CYS A 74 -4.68 13.02 1.60
C CYS A 74 -4.59 14.41 0.97
N SER A 75 -3.65 14.64 0.05
CA SER A 75 -3.51 15.93 -0.66
C SER A 75 -4.76 16.27 -1.47
N THR A 76 -5.37 15.27 -2.11
CA THR A 76 -6.62 15.48 -2.88
C THR A 76 -7.78 15.84 -1.95
N LYS A 77 -7.89 15.20 -0.77
CA LYS A 77 -8.89 15.55 0.26
C LYS A 77 -8.76 16.99 0.72
N ILE A 78 -7.53 17.40 1.06
CA ILE A 78 -7.23 18.74 1.59
C ILE A 78 -7.52 19.80 0.52
N SER A 79 -7.12 19.55 -0.73
CA SER A 79 -7.25 20.53 -1.82
C SER A 79 -8.67 20.64 -2.37
N SER A 80 -9.43 19.53 -2.45
CA SER A 80 -10.70 19.51 -3.19
C SER A 80 -11.95 19.73 -2.34
N LYS A 81 -11.91 19.66 -1.00
CA LYS A 81 -13.09 19.67 -0.09
C LYS A 81 -14.22 18.69 -0.47
N THR A 82 -14.01 17.85 -1.48
CA THR A 82 -14.93 16.82 -1.92
C THR A 82 -14.75 15.60 -1.02
N ASP A 83 -15.86 14.98 -0.63
CA ASP A 83 -15.82 13.75 0.16
C ASP A 83 -14.93 12.73 -0.52
N ILE A 84 -13.96 12.11 0.17
CA ILE A 84 -13.08 11.08 -0.41
C ILE A 84 -13.90 9.85 -0.82
N PHE A 85 -14.90 9.51 -0.02
CA PHE A 85 -15.75 8.34 -0.16
C PHE A 85 -17.16 8.79 -0.54
N SER A 86 -17.55 8.61 -1.81
CA SER A 86 -18.88 9.01 -2.33
C SER A 86 -20.06 8.46 -1.55
N ARG A 87 -19.86 7.37 -0.80
CA ARG A 87 -20.91 6.59 -0.14
C ARG A 87 -20.68 6.42 1.36
N GLY A 88 -19.80 7.21 1.98
CA GLY A 88 -19.46 7.07 3.41
C GLY A 88 -18.81 5.72 3.73
N TRP A 89 -18.93 5.23 4.97
CA TRP A 89 -18.42 3.91 5.38
C TRP A 89 -19.34 2.78 4.92
N ASN A 90 -18.78 1.72 4.35
CA ASN A 90 -19.49 0.51 3.90
C ASN A 90 -19.19 -0.68 4.82
N LYS A 91 -20.09 -1.67 4.87
CA LYS A 91 -19.89 -2.94 5.60
C LYS A 91 -18.60 -3.66 5.17
N ILE A 92 -18.22 -3.53 3.89
CA ILE A 92 -16.97 -4.10 3.36
C ILE A 92 -15.74 -3.48 4.05
N ASP A 93 -15.75 -2.16 4.31
CA ASP A 93 -14.66 -1.50 5.03
C ASP A 93 -14.49 -2.09 6.42
N VAL A 94 -15.61 -2.30 7.13
CA VAL A 94 -15.63 -2.86 8.48
C VAL A 94 -15.11 -4.29 8.47
N VAL A 95 -15.58 -5.13 7.54
CA VAL A 95 -15.13 -6.52 7.41
C VAL A 95 -13.64 -6.59 7.09
N LEU A 96 -13.12 -5.75 6.20
CA LEU A 96 -11.71 -5.74 5.86
C LEU A 96 -10.82 -5.22 6.99
N ILE A 97 -11.25 -4.18 7.71
CA ILE A 97 -10.53 -3.73 8.92
C ILE A 97 -10.50 -4.85 9.95
N LEU A 98 -11.65 -5.48 10.21
CA LEU A 98 -11.74 -6.56 11.19
C LEU A 98 -10.84 -7.73 10.78
N LEU A 99 -10.87 -8.14 9.51
CA LEU A 99 -10.01 -9.18 8.97
C LEU A 99 -8.52 -8.84 9.12
N ALA A 100 -8.12 -7.62 8.76
CA ALA A 100 -6.74 -7.16 8.87
C ALA A 100 -6.26 -7.15 10.33
N VAL A 101 -7.11 -6.68 11.25
CA VAL A 101 -6.81 -6.65 12.69
C VAL A 101 -6.70 -8.07 13.25
N ILE A 102 -7.66 -8.96 12.97
CA ILE A 102 -7.63 -10.35 13.43
C ILE A 102 -6.37 -11.06 12.90
N THR A 103 -6.04 -10.88 11.62
CA THR A 103 -4.85 -11.48 11.00
C THR A 103 -3.56 -10.98 11.66
N ALA A 104 -3.47 -9.67 11.92
CA ALA A 104 -2.32 -9.08 12.60
C ALA A 104 -2.18 -9.59 14.04
N VAL A 105 -3.28 -9.59 14.81
CA VAL A 105 -3.29 -10.08 16.20
C VAL A 105 -2.90 -11.56 16.26
N ASN A 106 -3.50 -12.39 15.41
CA ASN A 106 -3.15 -13.81 15.32
C ASN A 106 -1.66 -14.00 15.00
N GLY A 107 -1.15 -13.23 14.04
CA GLY A 107 0.26 -13.29 13.66
C GLY A 107 1.23 -12.85 14.76
N VAL A 108 0.84 -11.89 15.59
CA VAL A 108 1.61 -11.48 16.77
C VAL A 108 1.56 -12.56 17.85
N LEU A 109 0.38 -13.11 18.13
CA LEU A 109 0.17 -14.11 19.17
C LEU A 109 0.84 -15.45 18.84
N LEU A 110 0.94 -15.79 17.55
CA LEU A 110 1.59 -17.00 17.05
C LEU A 110 3.11 -17.00 17.27
N TRP A 111 3.75 -15.83 17.13
CA TRP A 111 5.22 -15.73 17.12
C TRP A 111 5.84 -15.00 18.31
N GLN A 112 5.03 -14.20 19.03
CA GLN A 112 5.34 -13.62 20.35
C GLN A 112 6.70 -12.90 20.45
N ASN A 113 7.12 -12.25 19.36
CA ASN A 113 8.38 -11.53 19.27
C ASN A 113 8.14 -10.12 18.69
N THR A 114 8.93 -9.15 19.13
CA THR A 114 9.04 -7.80 18.55
C THR A 114 9.17 -7.80 17.02
N ALA A 115 9.90 -8.73 16.43
CA ALA A 115 10.00 -8.85 14.97
C ALA A 115 8.64 -9.17 14.30
N ALA A 116 7.79 -9.97 14.97
CA ALA A 116 6.44 -10.27 14.50
C ALA A 116 5.53 -9.04 14.60
N LEU A 117 5.64 -8.26 15.67
CA LEU A 117 4.93 -6.99 15.81
C LEU A 117 5.25 -6.03 14.67
N VAL A 118 6.54 -5.85 14.33
CA VAL A 118 6.97 -4.98 13.23
C VAL A 118 6.49 -5.50 11.87
N LYS A 119 6.57 -6.81 11.63
CA LYS A 119 6.06 -7.40 10.38
C LYS A 119 4.56 -7.17 10.24
N GLN A 120 3.79 -7.51 11.27
CA GLN A 120 2.33 -7.45 11.23
C GLN A 120 1.80 -6.02 11.13
N SER A 121 2.43 -5.04 11.78
CA SER A 121 2.06 -3.64 11.62
C SER A 121 2.25 -3.15 10.18
N GLY A 122 3.35 -3.54 9.54
CA GLY A 122 3.58 -3.24 8.14
C GLY A 122 2.61 -3.95 7.19
N ASP A 123 2.18 -5.17 7.50
CA ASP A 123 1.18 -5.90 6.72
C ASP A 123 -0.21 -5.27 6.87
N LEU A 124 -0.55 -4.80 8.08
CA LEU A 124 -1.74 -4.01 8.37
C LEU A 124 -1.76 -2.72 7.55
N TYR A 125 -0.66 -1.97 7.57
CA TYR A 125 -0.47 -0.77 6.77
C TYR A 125 -0.66 -1.02 5.28
N THR A 126 -0.05 -2.09 4.76
CA THR A 126 -0.11 -2.43 3.34
C THR A 126 -1.54 -2.81 2.94
N THR A 127 -2.18 -3.69 3.71
CA THR A 127 -3.52 -4.22 3.42
C THR A 127 -4.56 -3.11 3.44
N LEU A 128 -4.58 -2.30 4.51
CA LEU A 128 -5.51 -1.18 4.62
C LEU A 128 -5.19 -0.08 3.61
N GLY A 129 -3.90 0.23 3.43
CA GLY A 129 -3.44 1.26 2.50
C GLY A 129 -3.82 0.95 1.06
N VAL A 130 -3.56 -0.28 0.58
CA VAL A 130 -3.99 -0.73 -0.76
C VAL A 130 -5.51 -0.69 -0.88
N TYR A 131 -6.24 -1.18 0.11
CA TYR A 131 -7.71 -1.20 0.06
C TYR A 131 -8.30 0.22 -0.05
N PHE A 132 -7.92 1.13 0.85
CA PHE A 132 -8.42 2.50 0.83
C PHE A 132 -7.96 3.25 -0.42
N LEU A 133 -6.75 3.01 -0.89
CA LEU A 133 -6.25 3.58 -2.13
C LEU A 133 -7.06 3.08 -3.33
N MET A 134 -7.31 1.78 -3.44
CA MET A 134 -8.14 1.22 -4.52
C MET A 134 -9.55 1.77 -4.48
N ARG A 135 -10.16 1.84 -3.30
CA ARG A 135 -11.48 2.44 -3.11
C ARG A 135 -11.51 3.92 -3.47
N PHE A 136 -10.41 4.63 -3.23
CA PHE A 136 -10.26 6.00 -3.67
C PHE A 136 -10.03 6.10 -5.19
N LEU A 137 -9.26 5.22 -5.81
CA LEU A 137 -8.99 5.31 -7.25
C LEU A 137 -10.20 4.85 -8.10
N ILE A 138 -10.91 3.82 -7.65
CA ILE A 138 -12.08 3.21 -8.32
C ILE A 138 -13.35 3.86 -7.79
N ARG A 139 -13.59 5.13 -8.12
CA ARG A 139 -14.80 5.84 -7.67
C ARG A 139 -15.82 6.13 -8.77
N ASP A 140 -15.52 5.91 -10.04
CA ASP A 140 -16.44 6.34 -11.10
C ASP A 140 -17.25 5.23 -11.75
N ASP A 141 -18.57 5.34 -11.58
CA ASP A 141 -19.59 4.84 -12.51
C ASP A 141 -19.56 5.62 -13.86
N GLY A 142 -18.74 6.68 -13.98
CA GLY A 142 -18.58 7.51 -15.18
C GLY A 142 -17.47 7.10 -16.16
N ASP A 143 -16.63 6.12 -15.85
CA ASP A 143 -15.55 5.65 -16.76
C ASP A 143 -16.01 4.47 -17.66
N ALA A 144 -17.27 4.04 -17.54
CA ALA A 144 -17.88 3.03 -18.42
C ALA A 144 -18.49 3.60 -19.71
N ALA A 145 -18.46 4.93 -19.91
CA ALA A 145 -19.16 5.60 -21.00
C ALA A 145 -18.30 6.57 -21.84
N ARG A 146 -16.97 6.45 -21.83
CA ARG A 146 -16.11 7.29 -22.69
C ARG A 146 -14.98 6.55 -23.36
#